data_AF-A0A3S9WDP5-F1
#
_entry.id   AF-A0A3S9WDP5-F1
#
_cell.length_a   1.000
_cell.length_b   1.000
_cell.length_c   1.000
_cell.angle_alpha   90.00
_cell.angle_beta   90.00
_cell.angle_gamma   90.00
#
_symmetry.space_group_name_H-M   'P 1'
#
loop_
_entity.id
_entity.type
_entity.pdbx_description
1 polymer ?
#
loop_
_entity_poly.entity_id
_entity_poly.type
_entity_poly.pdbx_seq_one_letter_code
_entity_poly.pdbx_strand_id
1 'polypeptide(L)'
;MVVAARATGVNSFTAEGLDDALVGADTIVDVSNSSYIDEAAAREFFYASTMNLLTYGAAAGVSHHVALSVVGTDRLARAEGGYFQAKASQEALISKSGRPYSIVHATQFFEFIRSIVADSTRGGVATLADVFMQPMAADDVAAAVALASVAQPSNAMREFAGPDVFRLPDLACQEMRWADDERDVVADPLGTYFGARLAPYDLLPSPQATISTTRFRDWRSGAPRAGRSSEVEQPSWPATA
;
A
#
# COMPACT_ATOMS: atom_id res chain seq x y z
N MET A 1 -8.10 -17.33 -9.54
CA MET A 1 -8.00 -15.90 -9.17
C MET A 1 -8.45 -15.10 -10.37
N VAL A 2 -9.49 -14.28 -10.21
CA VAL A 2 -9.95 -13.34 -11.26
C VAL A 2 -9.28 -12.00 -10.98
N VAL A 3 -8.71 -11.38 -12.01
CA VAL A 3 -8.16 -10.02 -11.90
C VAL A 3 -9.26 -9.02 -12.25
N ALA A 4 -9.66 -8.21 -11.27
CA ALA A 4 -10.63 -7.13 -11.43
C ALA A 4 -9.89 -5.78 -11.47
N ALA A 5 -9.62 -5.28 -12.68
CA ALA A 5 -8.94 -4.00 -12.87
C ALA A 5 -9.48 -3.26 -14.10
N ARG A 6 -9.27 -1.94 -14.18
CA ARG A 6 -9.76 -1.13 -15.31
C ARG A 6 -9.23 -1.65 -16.65
N ALA A 7 -7.98 -2.12 -16.66
CA ALA A 7 -7.35 -2.72 -17.84
C ALA A 7 -8.01 -4.04 -18.30
N THR A 8 -8.79 -4.69 -17.42
CA THR A 8 -9.56 -5.91 -17.72
C THR A 8 -11.06 -5.64 -17.85
N GLY A 9 -11.47 -4.37 -17.91
CA GLY A 9 -12.88 -3.97 -18.05
C GLY A 9 -13.67 -3.98 -16.74
N VAL A 10 -13.00 -4.05 -15.58
CA VAL A 10 -13.67 -4.06 -14.26
C VAL A 10 -13.27 -2.82 -13.47
N ASN A 11 -14.22 -2.10 -12.89
CA ASN A 11 -13.95 -0.85 -12.20
C ASN A 11 -14.67 -0.77 -10.86
N SER A 12 -13.91 -0.87 -9.77
CA SER A 12 -14.45 -0.76 -8.40
C SER A 12 -15.18 0.57 -8.17
N PHE A 13 -14.73 1.66 -8.78
CA PHE A 13 -15.29 2.99 -8.56
C PHE A 13 -16.65 3.18 -9.23
N THR A 14 -16.81 2.73 -10.48
CA THR A 14 -18.07 2.85 -11.24
C THR A 14 -18.97 1.62 -11.12
N ALA A 15 -18.48 0.56 -10.46
CA ALA A 15 -19.06 -0.78 -10.39
C ALA A 15 -19.12 -1.57 -11.71
N GLU A 16 -18.56 -1.05 -12.79
CA GLU A 16 -18.54 -1.73 -14.09
C GLU A 16 -17.87 -3.11 -13.97
N GLY A 17 -18.56 -4.15 -14.44
CA GLY A 17 -18.07 -5.53 -14.51
C GLY A 17 -17.91 -6.25 -13.17
N LEU A 18 -18.33 -5.66 -12.04
CA LEU A 18 -18.17 -6.29 -10.71
C LEU A 18 -19.08 -7.50 -10.51
N ASP A 19 -20.29 -7.47 -11.05
CA ASP A 19 -21.25 -8.58 -10.99
C ASP A 19 -20.69 -9.84 -11.63
N ASP A 20 -20.16 -9.74 -12.84
CA ASP A 20 -19.54 -10.84 -13.56
C ASP A 20 -18.21 -11.28 -12.90
N ALA A 21 -17.36 -10.32 -12.51
CA ALA A 21 -16.04 -10.62 -11.97
C ALA A 21 -16.09 -11.35 -10.62
N LEU A 22 -17.16 -11.19 -9.85
CA LEU A 22 -17.32 -11.77 -8.52
C LEU A 22 -18.08 -13.10 -8.50
N VAL A 23 -18.56 -13.60 -9.65
CA VAL A 23 -19.25 -14.89 -9.72
C VAL A 23 -18.34 -16.02 -9.21
N GLY A 24 -18.80 -16.71 -8.17
CA GLY A 24 -18.08 -17.84 -7.57
C GLY A 24 -16.83 -17.45 -6.76
N ALA A 25 -16.63 -16.16 -6.46
CA ALA A 25 -15.54 -15.70 -5.62
C ALA A 25 -15.83 -15.93 -4.14
N ASP A 26 -14.94 -16.64 -3.44
CA ASP A 26 -15.05 -16.83 -1.98
C ASP A 26 -14.55 -15.60 -1.21
N THR A 27 -13.58 -14.88 -1.78
CA THR A 27 -12.83 -13.80 -1.14
C THR A 27 -12.57 -12.65 -2.12
N ILE A 28 -12.79 -11.42 -1.67
CA ILE A 28 -12.33 -10.20 -2.35
C ILE A 28 -11.00 -9.78 -1.72
N VAL A 29 -10.02 -9.47 -2.57
CA VAL A 29 -8.76 -8.84 -2.18
C VAL A 29 -8.73 -7.42 -2.74
N ASP A 30 -9.06 -6.44 -1.90
CA ASP A 30 -9.05 -5.03 -2.21
C ASP A 30 -7.64 -4.44 -2.00
N VAL A 31 -6.93 -4.28 -3.11
CA VAL A 31 -5.66 -3.54 -3.21
C VAL A 31 -5.83 -2.26 -4.04
N SER A 32 -7.07 -1.74 -4.12
CA SER A 32 -7.36 -0.52 -4.87
C SER A 32 -6.67 0.69 -4.25
N ASN A 33 -6.20 1.58 -5.11
CA ASN A 33 -5.55 2.82 -4.72
C ASN A 33 -6.03 3.98 -5.60
N SER A 34 -6.17 5.17 -5.01
CA SER A 34 -6.53 6.36 -5.76
C SER A 34 -5.31 6.91 -6.50
N SER A 35 -5.44 7.11 -7.81
CA SER A 35 -4.49 7.92 -8.58
C SER A 35 -4.74 9.42 -8.46
N TYR A 36 -5.76 9.82 -7.68
CA TYR A 36 -6.16 11.21 -7.49
C TYR A 36 -5.29 11.88 -6.43
N ILE A 37 -4.77 13.06 -6.79
CA ILE A 37 -3.98 13.91 -5.89
C ILE A 37 -4.91 14.79 -5.04
N ASP A 38 -6.10 15.12 -5.53
CA ASP A 38 -7.10 15.90 -4.81
C ASP A 38 -7.77 15.08 -3.68
N GLU A 39 -7.87 15.69 -2.49
CA GLU A 39 -8.44 15.05 -1.30
C GLU A 39 -9.90 14.63 -1.52
N ALA A 40 -10.73 15.50 -2.11
CA ALA A 40 -12.13 15.21 -2.29
C ALA A 40 -12.33 14.04 -3.27
N ALA A 41 -11.59 14.04 -4.37
CA ALA A 41 -11.58 12.96 -5.34
C ALA A 41 -11.03 11.64 -4.76
N ALA A 42 -9.98 11.68 -3.93
CA ALA A 42 -9.48 10.50 -3.23
C ALA A 42 -10.52 9.93 -2.26
N ARG A 43 -11.19 10.79 -1.48
CA ARG A 43 -12.28 10.39 -0.58
C ARG A 43 -13.46 9.79 -1.32
N GLU A 44 -13.90 10.41 -2.41
CA GLU A 44 -14.97 9.90 -3.25
C GLU A 44 -14.60 8.53 -3.83
N PHE A 45 -13.37 8.40 -4.35
CA PHE A 45 -12.87 7.15 -4.90
C PHE A 45 -12.91 5.99 -3.88
N PHE A 46 -12.32 6.20 -2.70
CA PHE A 46 -12.27 5.17 -1.67
C PHE A 46 -13.67 4.83 -1.15
N TYR A 47 -14.53 5.83 -0.96
CA TYR A 47 -15.91 5.61 -0.53
C TYR A 47 -16.69 4.76 -1.55
N ALA A 48 -16.77 5.21 -2.80
CA ALA A 48 -17.54 4.53 -3.83
C ALA A 48 -16.98 3.14 -4.14
N SER A 49 -15.65 3.01 -4.27
CA SER A 49 -15.02 1.70 -4.51
C SER A 49 -15.33 0.70 -3.40
N THR A 50 -15.18 1.12 -2.14
CA THR A 50 -15.43 0.25 -0.99
C THR A 50 -16.90 -0.15 -0.92
N MET A 51 -17.82 0.81 -1.09
CA MET A 51 -19.26 0.54 -1.07
C MET A 51 -19.68 -0.41 -2.18
N ASN A 52 -19.14 -0.25 -3.39
CA ASN A 52 -19.41 -1.15 -4.50
C ASN A 52 -18.88 -2.56 -4.22
N LEU A 53 -17.62 -2.70 -3.79
CA LEU A 53 -17.05 -4.01 -3.47
C LEU A 53 -17.82 -4.72 -2.34
N LEU A 54 -18.25 -4.00 -1.30
CA LEU A 54 -19.09 -4.56 -0.23
C LEU A 54 -20.48 -4.99 -0.75
N THR A 55 -21.09 -4.17 -1.60
CA THR A 55 -22.44 -4.42 -2.14
C THR A 55 -22.45 -5.59 -3.12
N TYR A 56 -21.60 -5.54 -4.15
CA TYR A 56 -21.52 -6.59 -5.17
C TYR A 56 -20.92 -7.87 -4.61
N GLY A 57 -19.94 -7.77 -3.69
CA GLY A 57 -19.41 -8.92 -2.97
C GLY A 57 -20.49 -9.64 -2.16
N ALA A 58 -21.32 -8.88 -1.42
CA ALA A 58 -22.43 -9.47 -0.69
C ALA A 58 -23.47 -10.13 -1.61
N ALA A 59 -23.79 -9.51 -2.75
CA ALA A 59 -24.72 -10.08 -3.74
C ALA A 59 -24.18 -11.37 -4.37
N ALA A 60 -22.87 -11.46 -4.60
CA ALA A 60 -22.20 -12.65 -5.13
C ALA A 60 -21.96 -13.75 -4.08
N GLY A 61 -22.25 -13.49 -2.80
CA GLY A 61 -22.03 -14.45 -1.71
C GLY A 61 -20.59 -14.53 -1.21
N VAL A 62 -19.75 -13.54 -1.52
CA VAL A 62 -18.36 -13.46 -1.03
C VAL A 62 -18.36 -13.51 0.51
N SER A 63 -17.58 -14.45 1.05
CA SER A 63 -17.56 -14.73 2.48
C SER A 63 -16.48 -13.94 3.25
N HIS A 64 -15.52 -13.35 2.54
CA HIS A 64 -14.37 -12.68 3.14
C HIS A 64 -13.92 -11.47 2.32
N HIS A 65 -13.83 -10.31 2.97
CA HIS A 65 -13.24 -9.10 2.38
C HIS A 65 -11.86 -8.84 2.98
N VAL A 66 -10.80 -8.97 2.19
CA VAL A 66 -9.43 -8.62 2.58
C VAL A 66 -9.09 -7.26 1.97
N ALA A 67 -8.60 -6.32 2.77
CA ALA A 67 -8.17 -5.03 2.28
C ALA A 67 -6.73 -4.71 2.70
N LEU A 68 -5.96 -4.18 1.77
CA LEU A 68 -4.63 -3.64 2.03
C LEU A 68 -4.74 -2.17 2.45
N SER A 69 -4.19 -1.86 3.63
CA SER A 69 -4.05 -0.49 4.12
C SER A 69 -2.64 -0.27 4.68
N VAL A 70 -2.41 0.91 5.26
CA VAL A 70 -1.08 1.39 5.63
C VAL A 70 -0.97 1.50 7.14
N VAL A 71 0.14 1.02 7.69
CA VAL A 71 0.50 1.26 9.09
C VAL A 71 0.50 2.76 9.38
N GLY A 72 -0.15 3.15 10.48
CA GLY A 72 -0.22 4.55 10.91
C GLY A 72 -1.31 5.38 10.24
N THR A 73 -2.17 4.79 9.40
CA THR A 73 -3.30 5.50 8.77
C THR A 73 -4.13 6.31 9.77
N ASP A 74 -4.42 5.76 10.95
CA ASP A 74 -5.17 6.43 12.02
C ASP A 74 -4.43 7.63 12.62
N ARG A 75 -3.10 7.57 12.72
CA ARG A 75 -2.23 8.64 13.20
C ARG A 75 -2.13 9.76 12.17
N LEU A 76 -1.83 9.40 10.92
CA LEU A 76 -1.64 10.34 9.82
C LEU A 76 -2.95 11.06 9.45
N ALA A 77 -4.09 10.37 9.51
CA ALA A 77 -5.40 10.97 9.28
C ALA A 77 -5.77 12.06 10.32
N ARG A 78 -5.09 12.11 11.48
CA ARG A 78 -5.28 13.18 12.49
C ARG A 78 -4.38 14.37 12.23
N ALA A 79 -3.23 14.16 11.58
CA ALA A 79 -2.27 15.20 11.29
C ALA A 79 -2.66 16.02 10.04
N GLU A 80 -3.33 15.39 9.07
CA GLU A 80 -3.73 16.03 7.81
C GLU A 80 -5.10 15.53 7.31
N GLY A 81 -5.87 16.42 6.67
CA GLY A 81 -6.96 16.03 5.76
C GLY A 81 -6.36 15.64 4.42
N GLY A 82 -6.81 14.54 3.82
CA GLY A 82 -6.17 14.03 2.61
C GLY A 82 -6.29 12.52 2.43
N TYR A 83 -5.29 11.96 1.74
CA TYR A 83 -5.20 10.54 1.41
C TYR A 83 -5.40 9.62 2.63
N PHE A 84 -4.73 9.90 3.76
CA PHE A 84 -4.83 9.06 4.96
C PHE A 84 -6.20 9.13 5.63
N GLN A 85 -6.89 10.28 5.55
CA GLN A 85 -8.29 10.36 6.00
C GLN A 85 -9.22 9.52 5.12
N ALA A 86 -8.97 9.50 3.80
CA ALA A 86 -9.72 8.67 2.87
C ALA A 86 -9.49 7.17 3.13
N LYS A 87 -8.23 6.75 3.38
CA LYS A 87 -7.90 5.38 3.79
C LYS A 87 -8.52 5.00 5.14
N ALA A 88 -8.47 5.88 6.14
CA ALA A 88 -9.14 5.66 7.42
C ALA A 88 -10.65 5.50 7.27
N SER A 89 -11.26 6.21 6.32
CA SER A 89 -12.68 6.08 5.99
C SER A 89 -13.00 4.75 5.33
N GLN A 90 -12.15 4.27 4.41
CA GLN A 90 -12.26 2.91 3.83
C GLN A 90 -12.19 1.84 4.91
N GLU A 91 -11.20 1.89 5.81
CA GLU A 91 -11.06 0.96 6.93
C GLU A 91 -12.34 0.95 7.79
N ALA A 92 -12.86 2.13 8.14
CA ALA A 92 -14.07 2.25 8.94
C ALA A 92 -15.32 1.69 8.22
N LEU A 93 -15.45 1.88 6.91
CA LEU A 93 -16.53 1.33 6.11
C LEU A 93 -16.49 -0.21 6.12
N ILE A 94 -15.31 -0.79 5.90
CA ILE A 94 -15.12 -2.25 5.92
C ILE A 94 -15.45 -2.80 7.31
N SER A 95 -14.87 -2.23 8.37
CA SER A 95 -15.08 -2.70 9.75
C SER A 95 -16.54 -2.57 10.21
N LYS A 96 -17.29 -1.59 9.73
CA LYS A 96 -18.70 -1.36 10.10
C LYS A 96 -19.70 -2.01 9.14
N SER A 97 -19.24 -2.65 8.07
CA SER A 97 -20.11 -3.27 7.05
C SER A 97 -20.95 -4.46 7.55
N GLY A 98 -20.57 -5.05 8.69
CA GLY A 98 -21.15 -6.31 9.17
C GLY A 98 -20.84 -7.50 8.25
N ARG A 99 -19.82 -7.39 7.40
CA ARG A 99 -19.27 -8.48 6.57
C ARG A 99 -17.98 -9.01 7.20
N PRO A 100 -17.68 -10.32 7.10
CA PRO A 100 -16.40 -10.83 7.59
C PRO A 100 -15.23 -10.23 6.81
N TYR A 101 -14.21 -9.77 7.52
CA TYR A 101 -13.10 -9.04 6.89
C TYR A 101 -11.73 -9.34 7.49
N SER A 102 -10.68 -8.92 6.81
CA SER A 102 -9.32 -8.81 7.35
C SER A 102 -8.61 -7.61 6.74
N ILE A 103 -8.17 -6.69 7.59
CA ILE A 103 -7.41 -5.53 7.12
C ILE A 103 -5.93 -5.81 7.35
N VAL A 104 -5.14 -5.77 6.27
CA VAL A 104 -3.70 -5.96 6.28
C VAL A 104 -3.06 -4.57 6.26
N HIS A 105 -2.45 -4.16 7.36
CA HIS A 105 -1.67 -2.93 7.44
C HIS A 105 -0.22 -3.24 7.10
N ALA A 106 0.25 -2.83 5.93
CA ALA A 106 1.66 -2.90 5.58
C ALA A 106 2.37 -1.58 5.89
N THR A 107 3.63 -1.65 6.32
CA THR A 107 4.52 -0.48 6.28
C THR A 107 4.83 -0.08 4.85
N GLN A 108 5.43 1.10 4.65
CA GLN A 108 5.79 1.62 3.32
C GLN A 108 6.68 0.65 2.55
N PHE A 109 6.59 0.68 1.21
CA PHE A 109 7.29 -0.30 0.38
C PHE A 109 8.66 0.25 0.01
N PHE A 110 9.66 -0.63 -0.15
CA PHE A 110 10.96 -0.23 -0.71
C PHE A 110 10.80 0.40 -2.11
N GLU A 111 9.85 -0.10 -2.88
CA GLU A 111 9.47 0.37 -4.21
C GLU A 111 9.05 1.86 -4.23
N PHE A 112 8.56 2.40 -3.11
CA PHE A 112 8.03 3.77 -3.06
C PHE A 112 9.07 4.81 -2.67
N ILE A 113 10.28 4.43 -2.25
CA ILE A 113 11.32 5.38 -1.81
C ILE A 113 11.66 6.38 -2.92
N ARG A 114 11.77 5.93 -4.18
CA ARG A 114 12.06 6.82 -5.31
C ARG A 114 10.92 7.81 -5.59
N SER A 115 9.67 7.39 -5.42
CA SER A 115 8.50 8.26 -5.58
C SER A 115 8.45 9.32 -4.48
N ILE A 116 8.77 8.95 -3.23
CA ILE A 116 8.88 9.89 -2.11
C ILE A 116 9.96 10.94 -2.42
N VAL A 117 11.15 10.52 -2.88
CA VAL A 117 12.21 11.44 -3.27
C VAL A 117 11.75 12.37 -4.39
N ALA A 118 11.09 11.85 -5.42
CA ALA A 118 10.61 12.64 -6.54
C ALA A 118 9.59 13.70 -6.12
N ASP A 119 8.61 13.34 -5.30
CA ASP A 119 7.57 14.26 -4.79
C ASP A 119 8.18 15.40 -3.96
N SER A 120 9.22 15.07 -3.18
CA SER A 120 9.93 16.02 -2.32
C SER A 120 11.07 16.79 -3.01
N THR A 121 11.33 16.55 -4.30
CA THR A 121 12.42 17.23 -5.02
C THR A 121 11.99 18.61 -5.51
N ARG A 122 12.76 19.65 -5.18
CA ARG A 122 12.68 20.98 -5.81
C ARG A 122 14.08 21.45 -6.18
N GLY A 123 14.27 21.82 -7.45
CA GLY A 123 15.56 22.32 -7.94
C GLY A 123 16.73 21.34 -7.76
N GLY A 124 16.47 20.03 -7.85
CA GLY A 124 17.50 18.98 -7.68
C GLY A 124 17.77 18.54 -6.24
N VAL A 125 17.12 19.16 -5.26
CA VAL A 125 17.25 18.81 -3.83
C VAL A 125 15.95 18.20 -3.34
N ALA A 126 16.01 16.98 -2.79
CA ALA A 126 14.91 16.31 -2.12
C ALA A 126 14.94 16.61 -0.62
N THR A 127 13.95 17.38 -0.16
CA THR A 127 13.80 17.74 1.26
C THR A 127 12.78 16.82 1.92
N LEU A 128 13.25 15.89 2.76
CA LEU A 128 12.43 14.83 3.36
C LEU A 128 12.20 15.08 4.85
N ALA A 129 11.01 14.70 5.34
CA ALA A 129 10.71 14.69 6.76
C ALA A 129 11.73 13.84 7.54
N ASP A 130 12.25 14.37 8.65
CA ASP A 130 13.19 13.65 9.52
C ASP A 130 12.47 12.68 10.47
N VAL A 131 12.04 11.55 9.91
CA VAL A 131 11.24 10.53 10.61
C VAL A 131 11.81 9.12 10.43
N PHE A 132 11.41 8.21 11.31
CA PHE A 132 11.71 6.79 11.23
C PHE A 132 10.61 6.02 10.51
N MET A 133 11.02 5.05 9.69
CA MET A 133 10.16 4.12 8.97
C MET A 133 10.73 2.70 9.00
N GLN A 134 9.89 1.69 8.81
CA GLN A 134 10.31 0.28 8.78
C GLN A 134 9.80 -0.43 7.51
N PRO A 135 10.29 -0.03 6.33
CA PRO A 135 9.70 -0.43 5.06
C PRO A 135 9.93 -1.89 4.74
N MET A 136 9.06 -2.46 3.91
CA MET A 136 9.10 -3.86 3.47
C MET A 136 9.07 -3.99 1.95
N ALA A 137 9.41 -5.17 1.43
CA ALA A 137 9.29 -5.46 0.01
C ALA A 137 7.83 -5.68 -0.40
N ALA A 138 7.43 -5.24 -1.60
CA ALA A 138 6.09 -5.49 -2.12
C ALA A 138 5.74 -7.00 -2.19
N ASP A 139 6.72 -7.87 -2.45
CA ASP A 139 6.53 -9.33 -2.39
C ASP A 139 6.11 -9.83 -1.00
N ASP A 140 6.68 -9.27 0.07
CA ASP A 140 6.32 -9.65 1.44
C ASP A 140 4.91 -9.14 1.79
N VAL A 141 4.51 -8.00 1.22
CA VAL A 141 3.14 -7.48 1.33
C VAL A 141 2.17 -8.42 0.61
N ALA A 142 2.50 -8.82 -0.62
CA ALA A 142 1.71 -9.76 -1.39
C ALA A 142 1.56 -11.10 -0.65
N ALA A 143 2.62 -11.59 0.00
CA ALA A 143 2.57 -12.80 0.82
C ALA A 143 1.64 -12.62 2.04
N ALA A 144 1.68 -11.48 2.72
CA ALA A 144 0.79 -11.17 3.84
C ALA A 144 -0.68 -11.10 3.42
N VAL A 145 -0.97 -10.44 2.29
CA VAL A 145 -2.32 -10.35 1.71
C VAL A 145 -2.81 -11.72 1.25
N ALA A 146 -1.97 -12.50 0.57
CA ALA A 146 -2.30 -13.86 0.15
C ALA A 146 -2.62 -14.75 1.34
N LEU A 147 -1.81 -14.71 2.41
CA LEU A 147 -2.07 -15.45 3.64
C LEU A 147 -3.40 -15.02 4.27
N ALA A 148 -3.68 -13.73 4.32
CA ALA A 148 -4.96 -13.24 4.82
C ALA A 148 -6.14 -13.73 3.98
N SER A 149 -6.00 -13.80 2.65
CA SER A 149 -7.08 -14.20 1.74
C SER A 149 -7.51 -15.65 1.81
N VAL A 150 -6.65 -16.55 2.32
CA VAL A 150 -6.95 -17.98 2.47
C VAL A 150 -7.20 -18.39 3.92
N ALA A 151 -7.02 -17.46 4.87
CA ALA A 151 -7.28 -17.67 6.28
C ALA A 151 -8.74 -17.37 6.63
N GLN A 152 -9.17 -17.80 7.82
CA GLN A 152 -10.45 -17.36 8.36
C GLN A 152 -10.44 -15.83 8.58
N PRO A 153 -11.56 -15.13 8.32
CA PRO A 153 -11.64 -13.69 8.54
C PRO A 153 -11.28 -13.31 9.98
N SER A 154 -10.24 -12.49 10.13
CA SER A 154 -9.78 -12.02 11.45
C SER A 154 -10.76 -11.06 12.13
N ASN A 155 -11.61 -10.39 11.35
CA ASN A 155 -12.44 -9.25 11.76
C ASN A 155 -11.64 -8.18 12.50
N ALA A 156 -10.39 -8.01 12.09
CA ALA A 156 -9.42 -7.14 12.74
C ALA A 156 -8.40 -6.62 11.73
N MET A 157 -7.67 -5.60 12.17
CA MET A 157 -6.46 -5.09 11.50
C MET A 157 -5.24 -5.83 12.02
N ARG A 158 -4.33 -6.22 11.13
CA ARG A 158 -3.04 -6.81 11.47
C ARG A 158 -1.92 -6.08 10.76
N GLU A 159 -0.88 -5.73 11.50
CA GLU A 159 0.27 -5.00 10.97
C GLU A 159 1.38 -5.94 10.52
N PHE A 160 2.01 -5.58 9.40
CA PHE A 160 3.15 -6.25 8.79
C PHE A 160 4.21 -5.21 8.47
N ALA A 161 5.46 -5.52 8.77
CA ALA A 161 6.56 -4.59 8.63
C ALA A 161 7.84 -5.23 8.09
N GLY A 162 8.76 -4.39 7.63
CA GLY A 162 10.10 -4.82 7.24
C GLY A 162 10.96 -5.27 8.40
N PRO A 163 12.09 -5.93 8.14
CA PRO A 163 13.02 -6.35 9.19
C PRO A 163 13.77 -5.19 9.85
N ASP A 164 13.93 -4.07 9.14
CA ASP A 164 14.88 -3.01 9.52
C ASP A 164 14.22 -1.63 9.60
N VAL A 165 14.56 -0.89 10.66
CA VAL A 165 14.14 0.50 10.86
C VAL A 165 15.19 1.45 10.28
N PHE A 166 14.74 2.45 9.55
CA PHE A 166 15.57 3.49 8.94
C PHE A 166 15.05 4.87 9.30
N ARG A 167 15.95 5.87 9.29
CA ARG A 167 15.54 7.25 9.06
C ARG A 167 15.25 7.42 7.57
N LEU A 168 14.13 8.05 7.24
CA LEU A 168 13.70 8.25 5.85
C LEU A 168 14.78 8.91 4.98
N PRO A 169 15.44 10.02 5.40
CA PRO A 169 16.51 10.64 4.62
C PRO A 169 17.70 9.70 4.36
N ASP A 170 18.06 8.87 5.34
CA ASP A 170 19.20 7.95 5.23
C ASP A 170 18.92 6.82 4.24
N LEU A 171 17.70 6.26 4.26
CA LEU A 171 17.26 5.25 3.30
C LEU A 171 17.12 5.83 1.89
N ALA A 172 16.58 7.04 1.78
CA ALA A 172 16.49 7.73 0.50
C ALA A 172 17.87 8.00 -0.11
N CYS A 173 18.82 8.51 0.68
CA CYS A 173 20.19 8.72 0.24
C CYS A 173 20.85 7.41 -0.23
N GLN A 174 20.61 6.31 0.49
CA GLN A 174 21.05 4.98 0.08
C GLN A 174 20.47 4.57 -1.29
N GLU A 175 19.15 4.68 -1.48
CA GLU A 175 18.51 4.33 -2.75
C GLU A 175 19.00 5.21 -3.92
N MET A 176 19.18 6.52 -3.71
CA MET A 176 19.71 7.43 -4.74
C MET A 176 21.12 7.05 -5.17
N ARG A 177 22.01 6.74 -4.22
CA ARG A 177 23.35 6.25 -4.52
C ARG A 177 23.33 4.92 -5.29
N TRP A 178 22.44 4.01 -4.94
CA TRP A 178 22.27 2.75 -5.67
C TRP A 178 21.74 2.93 -7.08
N ALA A 179 20.91 3.96 -7.30
CA ALA A 179 20.30 4.27 -8.58
C ALA A 179 21.15 5.18 -9.48
N ASP A 180 22.36 5.58 -9.05
CA ASP A 180 23.20 6.59 -9.70
C ASP A 180 22.44 7.91 -9.94
N ASP A 181 21.62 8.28 -8.96
CA ASP A 181 20.80 9.49 -8.97
C ASP A 181 21.53 10.61 -8.20
N GLU A 182 21.89 11.68 -8.90
CA GLU A 182 22.73 12.77 -8.37
C GLU A 182 21.96 13.77 -7.50
N ARG A 183 20.65 13.61 -7.30
CA ARG A 183 19.86 14.52 -6.47
C ARG A 183 20.33 14.48 -5.01
N ASP A 184 20.49 15.66 -4.42
CA ASP A 184 20.81 15.79 -3.01
C ASP A 184 19.61 15.43 -2.14
N VAL A 185 19.85 14.76 -1.01
CA VAL A 185 18.82 14.44 -0.02
C VAL A 185 19.13 15.20 1.28
N VAL A 186 18.18 16.01 1.73
CA VAL A 186 18.28 16.82 2.94
C VAL A 186 17.14 16.45 3.90
N ALA A 187 17.48 16.30 5.18
CA ALA A 187 16.49 16.10 6.23
C ALA A 187 15.91 17.44 6.70
N ASP A 188 14.59 17.52 6.80
CA ASP A 188 13.86 18.66 7.38
C ASP A 188 13.00 18.18 8.57
N PRO A 189 13.34 18.57 9.81
CA PRO A 189 12.53 18.26 10.99
C PRO A 189 11.12 18.85 10.97
N LEU A 190 10.85 19.82 10.09
CA LEU A 190 9.53 20.41 9.86
C LEU A 190 8.92 19.96 8.52
N GLY A 191 9.61 19.09 7.78
CA GLY A 191 9.18 18.56 6.50
C GLY A 191 7.90 17.73 6.62
N THR A 192 7.16 17.64 5.53
CA THR A 192 5.94 16.85 5.45
C THR A 192 6.16 15.56 4.66
N TYR A 193 5.30 14.58 4.88
CA TYR A 193 5.25 13.32 4.16
C TYR A 193 3.92 13.24 3.42
N PHE A 194 3.95 13.48 2.11
CA PHE A 194 2.75 13.66 1.28
C PHE A 194 1.76 14.69 1.85
N GLY A 195 2.28 15.83 2.33
CA GLY A 195 1.48 16.89 2.96
C GLY A 195 1.34 16.75 4.47
N ALA A 196 1.46 15.53 5.01
CA ALA A 196 1.22 15.28 6.43
C ALA A 196 2.43 15.64 7.28
N ARG A 197 2.19 16.39 8.37
CA ARG A 197 3.22 16.62 9.39
C ARG A 197 3.28 15.42 10.33
N LEU A 198 4.44 14.78 10.41
CA LEU A 198 4.63 13.56 11.19
C LEU A 198 5.35 13.85 12.51
N ALA A 199 5.02 13.09 13.55
CA ALA A 199 5.94 12.84 14.66
C ALA A 199 7.01 11.81 14.23
N PRO A 200 8.19 11.78 14.88
CA PRO A 200 9.32 10.96 14.46
C PRO A 200 9.03 9.46 14.26
N TYR A 201 8.02 8.92 14.94
CA TYR A 201 7.71 7.48 14.96
C TYR A 201 6.35 7.13 14.36
N ASP A 202 5.68 8.07 13.68
CA ASP A 202 4.33 7.86 13.16
C ASP A 202 4.25 6.82 12.03
N LEU A 203 5.35 6.58 11.32
CA LEU A 203 5.43 5.56 10.26
C LEU A 203 5.89 4.19 10.79
N LEU A 204 6.26 4.08 12.07
CA LEU A 204 6.65 2.81 12.66
C LEU A 204 5.42 1.96 13.00
N PRO A 205 5.50 0.63 12.82
CA PRO A 205 4.46 -0.28 13.26
C PRO A 205 4.38 -0.35 14.78
N SER A 206 3.28 -0.92 15.28
CA SER A 206 3.15 -1.35 16.67
C SER A 206 4.11 -2.52 16.98
N PRO A 207 4.44 -2.73 18.27
CA PRO A 207 5.27 -3.87 18.70
C PRO A 207 4.69 -5.26 18.35
N GLN A 208 3.41 -5.34 17.99
CA GLN A 208 2.72 -6.58 17.64
C GLN A 208 2.76 -6.91 16.15
N ALA A 209 3.40 -6.06 15.34
CA ALA A 209 3.49 -6.29 13.90
C ALA A 209 4.26 -7.57 13.57
N THR A 210 3.80 -8.26 12.54
CA THR A 210 4.51 -9.42 11.98
C THR A 210 5.67 -8.91 11.13
N ILE A 211 6.89 -9.29 11.50
CA ILE A 211 8.10 -8.84 10.82
C ILE A 211 8.44 -9.78 9.67
N SER A 212 8.52 -9.22 8.46
CA SER A 212 8.98 -9.90 7.25
C SER A 212 10.49 -10.08 7.23
N THR A 213 11.00 -10.90 6.31
CA THR A 213 12.42 -11.31 6.31
C THR A 213 13.27 -10.60 5.26
N THR A 214 12.66 -9.99 4.23
CA THR A 214 13.42 -9.38 3.14
C THR A 214 14.05 -8.07 3.58
N ARG A 215 15.38 -8.03 3.68
CA ARG A 215 16.15 -6.82 3.98
C ARG A 215 16.30 -5.96 2.73
N PHE A 216 16.43 -4.64 2.92
CA PHE A 216 16.56 -3.68 1.82
C PHE A 216 17.71 -4.02 0.86
N ARG A 217 18.88 -4.39 1.41
CA ARG A 217 20.06 -4.78 0.61
C ARG A 217 19.82 -6.05 -0.23
N ASP A 218 19.13 -7.04 0.33
CA ASP A 218 18.84 -8.30 -0.35
C ASP A 218 17.78 -8.09 -1.44
N TRP A 219 16.76 -7.27 -1.14
CA TRP A 219 15.77 -6.82 -2.12
C TRP A 219 16.43 -6.11 -3.30
N ARG A 220 17.35 -5.16 -3.03
CA ARG A 220 17.98 -4.34 -4.07
C ARG A 220 18.99 -5.10 -4.92
N SER A 221 19.72 -6.05 -4.34
CA SER A 221 20.69 -6.88 -5.06
C SER A 221 20.03 -7.98 -5.92
N GLY A 222 18.70 -8.13 -5.85
CA GLY A 222 17.98 -9.19 -6.55
C GLY A 222 18.33 -10.58 -6.02
N ALA A 223 18.84 -10.68 -4.78
CA ALA A 223 19.29 -11.94 -4.20
C ALA A 223 18.17 -13.00 -4.24
N PRO A 224 18.52 -14.29 -4.42
CA PRO A 224 17.55 -15.37 -4.41
C PRO A 224 16.76 -15.35 -3.10
N ARG A 225 15.48 -14.99 -3.18
CA ARG A 225 14.56 -15.03 -2.03
C ARG A 225 14.23 -16.50 -1.76
N ALA A 226 14.28 -16.91 -0.50
CA ALA A 226 13.91 -18.27 -0.12
C ALA A 226 12.49 -18.57 -0.62
N GLY A 227 12.36 -19.51 -1.56
CA GLY A 227 11.06 -20.00 -2.05
C GLY A 227 10.68 -19.67 -3.50
N ARG A 228 11.49 -18.97 -4.30
CA ARG A 228 11.18 -18.81 -5.74
C ARG A 228 11.73 -19.96 -6.59
N SER A 229 10.85 -20.83 -7.07
CA SER A 229 11.08 -21.63 -8.27
C SER A 229 11.12 -20.69 -9.48
N SER A 230 12.24 -20.70 -10.20
CA SER A 230 12.47 -19.91 -11.41
C SER A 230 11.67 -20.47 -12.59
N GLU A 231 10.75 -19.67 -13.15
CA GLU A 231 10.47 -19.50 -14.59
C GLU A 231 9.11 -18.83 -14.77
N VAL A 232 9.10 -17.53 -15.05
CA VAL A 232 8.14 -16.94 -15.99
C VAL A 232 8.90 -15.86 -16.77
N GLU A 233 9.05 -16.13 -18.06
CA GLU A 233 9.62 -15.26 -19.08
C GLU A 233 8.75 -14.00 -19.23
N GLN A 234 9.35 -12.81 -19.18
CA GLN A 234 8.62 -11.54 -19.28
C GLN A 234 8.26 -11.25 -20.75
N PRO A 235 7.00 -10.93 -21.08
CA PRO A 235 6.66 -10.50 -22.43
C PRO A 235 7.09 -9.05 -22.66
N SER A 236 7.79 -8.81 -23.77
CA SER A 236 8.07 -7.48 -24.32
C SER A 236 6.80 -6.88 -24.94
N TRP A 237 6.45 -5.64 -24.59
CA TRP A 237 5.38 -4.89 -25.25
C TRP A 237 5.95 -3.68 -26.02
N PRO A 238 5.40 -3.36 -27.20
CA PRO A 238 5.92 -2.32 -28.07
C PRO A 238 5.48 -0.92 -27.61
N ALA A 239 6.31 0.07 -27.97
CA ALA A 239 6.04 1.48 -27.74
C ALA A 239 5.04 2.06 -28.76
N THR A 240 4.46 3.21 -28.38
CA THR A 240 3.67 4.22 -29.14
C THR A 240 2.14 4.04 -29.13
N ALA A 241 1.34 5.11 -29.08
CA ALA A 241 1.58 6.51 -29.50
C ALA A 241 0.96 7.55 -28.55
#